data_AF-A0A5N6VGS6-F1
#
_entry.id   AF-A0A5N6VGS6-F1
#
_cell.length_a   1.000
_cell.length_b   1.000
_cell.length_c   1.000
_cell.angle_alpha   90.00
_cell.angle_beta   90.00
_cell.angle_gamma   90.00
#
_symmetry.space_group_name_H-M   'P 1'
#
loop_
_entity.id
_entity.type
_entity.pdbx_description
1 polymer ?
#
loop_
_entity_poly.entity_id
_entity_poly.type
_entity_poly.pdbx_seq_one_letter_code
_entity_poly.pdbx_strand_id
1 'polypeptide(L)'
;MLAGEYAPFRHPVPSVWLDASEKVKALGFNAIPFYGLLRTTAPDLLAAIDNYMSHVYKIIADAQITNGGPATLLKAENEYSMFEGEALGPDRQYMQYFIDKARDAGIVVPITSNDASNNGYNAPGTGLGAVDIYGYDQYPIGVGWYNLCDWPAGLQVDLCIRCQKLSLYSIGGGTNWGNLGYLDFYSSYDLGAMIAEDGTVTREKYSEAKSQGQFFKVALATTLHDLSNQIQPRCCLLHDIHVYRRVRY
;
A
#
# COMPACT_ATOMS: atom_id res chain seq x y z
N MET A 1 -15.00 6.98 26.43
CA MET A 1 -14.31 5.68 26.27
C MET A 1 -13.94 5.17 27.64
N LEU A 2 -14.29 3.92 27.98
CA LEU A 2 -13.71 3.25 29.15
C LEU A 2 -12.41 2.61 28.68
N ALA A 3 -11.29 2.98 29.29
CA ALA A 3 -10.00 2.32 29.06
C ALA A 3 -9.82 1.25 30.14
N GLY A 4 -9.50 0.03 29.74
CA GLY A 4 -9.29 -1.10 30.62
C GLY A 4 -8.09 -1.86 30.10
N GLU A 5 -7.22 -2.29 31.01
CA GLU A 5 -5.97 -2.96 30.69
C GLU A 5 -6.18 -4.48 30.80
N TYR A 6 -6.17 -5.19 29.68
CA TYR A 6 -6.06 -6.64 29.66
C TYR A 6 -4.76 -7.01 28.96
N ALA A 7 -3.73 -7.36 29.72
CA ALA A 7 -2.43 -7.80 29.20
C ALA A 7 -2.44 -9.33 29.00
N PRO A 8 -2.65 -9.87 27.79
CA PRO A 8 -2.81 -11.30 27.57
C PRO A 8 -1.56 -12.07 28.00
N PHE A 9 -0.38 -11.46 27.81
CA PHE A 9 0.93 -12.01 28.17
C PHE A 9 1.15 -12.24 29.67
N ARG A 10 0.31 -11.64 30.54
CA ARG A 10 0.32 -11.93 31.99
C ARG A 10 -0.55 -13.14 32.35
N HIS A 11 -1.34 -13.65 31.41
CA HIS A 11 -2.22 -14.80 31.60
C HIS A 11 -1.53 -16.08 31.07
N PRO A 12 -1.21 -17.07 31.93
CA PRO A 12 -0.32 -18.20 31.59
C PRO A 12 -0.92 -19.24 30.63
N VAL A 13 -2.17 -19.05 30.21
CA VAL A 13 -2.92 -20.01 29.37
C VAL A 13 -3.32 -19.31 28.06
N PRO A 14 -2.54 -19.45 26.97
CA PRO A 14 -2.82 -18.76 25.70
C PRO A 14 -4.17 -19.10 25.07
N SER A 15 -4.68 -20.32 25.28
CA SER A 15 -5.95 -20.76 24.69
C SER A 15 -7.18 -19.99 25.19
N VAL A 16 -7.08 -19.27 26.31
CA VAL A 16 -8.19 -18.46 26.84
C VAL A 16 -8.08 -16.98 26.47
N TRP A 17 -7.02 -16.57 25.78
CA TRP A 17 -6.79 -15.16 25.47
C TRP A 17 -7.89 -14.57 24.59
N LEU A 18 -8.37 -15.32 23.59
CA LEU A 18 -9.45 -14.89 22.70
C LEU A 18 -10.75 -14.63 23.48
N ASP A 19 -11.19 -15.60 24.30
CA ASP A 19 -12.40 -15.48 25.13
C ASP A 19 -12.30 -14.29 26.11
N ALA A 20 -11.12 -14.09 26.71
CA ALA A 20 -10.90 -12.95 27.59
C ALA A 20 -10.92 -11.60 26.82
N SER A 21 -10.33 -11.52 25.63
CA SER A 21 -10.37 -10.33 24.77
C SER A 21 -11.78 -10.02 24.26
N GLU A 22 -12.55 -11.04 23.91
CA GLU A 22 -13.97 -10.89 23.51
C GLU A 22 -14.82 -10.37 24.68
N LYS A 23 -14.58 -10.85 25.91
CA LYS A 23 -15.22 -10.34 27.13
C LYS A 23 -14.84 -8.89 27.41
N VAL A 24 -13.56 -8.53 27.27
CA VAL A 24 -13.07 -7.15 27.43
C VAL A 24 -13.75 -6.23 26.40
N LYS A 25 -13.87 -6.67 25.15
CA LYS A 25 -14.61 -5.95 24.10
C LYS A 25 -16.09 -5.80 24.43
N ALA A 26 -16.74 -6.87 24.90
CA ALA A 26 -18.16 -6.88 25.29
C ALA A 26 -18.45 -5.95 26.48
N LEU A 27 -17.47 -5.77 27.37
CA LEU A 27 -17.52 -4.82 28.49
C LEU A 27 -17.27 -3.37 28.07
N GLY A 28 -17.10 -3.09 26.77
CA GLY A 28 -16.95 -1.75 26.22
C GLY A 28 -15.52 -1.20 26.24
N PHE A 29 -14.53 -2.04 26.56
CA PHE A 29 -13.12 -1.69 26.45
C PHE A 29 -12.61 -1.93 25.03
N ASN A 30 -11.77 -1.01 24.55
CA ASN A 30 -11.26 -1.03 23.18
C ASN A 30 -9.73 -1.01 23.08
N ALA A 31 -9.02 -1.20 24.20
CA ALA A 31 -7.56 -1.12 24.26
C ALA A 31 -6.97 -2.38 24.88
N ILE A 32 -5.83 -2.83 24.34
CA ILE A 32 -4.97 -3.88 24.88
C ILE A 32 -3.57 -3.27 25.01
N PRO A 33 -2.91 -3.33 26.16
CA PRO A 33 -1.53 -2.88 26.31
C PRO A 33 -0.57 -3.82 25.55
N PHE A 34 0.38 -3.22 24.83
CA PHE A 34 1.60 -3.87 24.38
C PHE A 34 2.76 -3.20 25.08
N TYR A 35 3.72 -3.99 25.57
CA TYR A 35 4.90 -3.44 26.25
C TYR A 35 6.09 -3.33 25.28
N GLY A 36 6.10 -4.14 24.21
CA GLY A 36 7.02 -4.03 23.10
C GLY A 36 6.72 -2.86 22.16
N LEU A 37 7.77 -2.35 21.50
CA LEU A 37 7.64 -1.32 20.49
C LEU A 37 6.89 -1.86 19.26
N LEU A 38 5.85 -1.16 18.81
CA LEU A 38 5.10 -1.53 17.62
C LEU A 38 5.99 -1.53 16.38
N ARG A 39 5.68 -2.39 15.41
CA ARG A 39 6.42 -2.57 14.15
C ARG A 39 7.90 -2.97 14.33
N THR A 40 8.16 -3.83 15.31
CA THR A 40 9.48 -4.42 15.59
C THR A 40 9.36 -5.93 15.84
N THR A 41 10.47 -6.64 16.04
CA THR A 41 10.44 -8.04 16.50
C THR A 41 10.11 -8.24 17.98
N ALA A 42 9.44 -7.29 18.64
CA ALA A 42 9.01 -7.49 20.02
C ALA A 42 8.14 -8.77 20.12
N PRO A 43 8.50 -9.76 20.97
CA PRO A 43 7.83 -11.06 20.97
C PRO A 43 6.34 -11.00 21.31
N ASP A 44 5.95 -10.06 22.17
CA ASP A 44 4.56 -9.82 22.54
C ASP A 44 3.76 -9.26 21.36
N LEU A 45 4.35 -8.35 20.57
CA LEU A 45 3.74 -7.87 19.33
C LEU A 45 3.58 -9.00 18.30
N LEU A 46 4.66 -9.74 18.02
CA LEU A 46 4.62 -10.80 16.99
C LEU A 46 3.57 -11.86 17.35
N ALA A 47 3.51 -12.28 18.62
CA ALA A 47 2.50 -13.22 19.10
C ALA A 47 1.07 -12.68 18.96
N ALA A 48 0.87 -11.38 19.14
CA ALA A 48 -0.46 -10.78 19.02
C ALA A 48 -0.98 -10.73 17.58
N ILE A 49 -0.10 -10.52 16.60
CA ILE A 49 -0.49 -10.44 15.18
C ILE A 49 -0.49 -11.81 14.48
N ASP A 50 0.19 -12.81 15.05
CA ASP A 50 0.38 -14.15 14.48
C ASP A 50 -0.91 -14.80 13.99
N ASN A 51 -1.93 -14.85 14.85
CA ASN A 51 -3.19 -15.48 14.53
C ASN A 51 -3.90 -14.78 13.36
N TYR A 52 -3.93 -13.45 13.39
CA TYR A 52 -4.57 -12.65 12.33
C TYR A 52 -3.84 -12.85 10.99
N MET A 53 -2.51 -12.69 10.98
CA MET A 53 -1.73 -12.81 9.75
C MET A 53 -1.82 -14.21 9.15
N SER A 54 -1.81 -15.26 9.99
CA SER A 54 -1.93 -16.64 9.53
C SER A 54 -3.26 -16.90 8.79
N HIS A 55 -4.37 -16.37 9.32
CA HIS A 55 -5.68 -16.53 8.67
C HIS A 55 -5.80 -15.68 7.39
N VAL A 56 -5.33 -14.43 7.41
CA VAL A 56 -5.37 -13.56 6.23
C VAL A 56 -4.52 -14.13 5.11
N TYR A 57 -3.28 -14.55 5.39
CA TYR A 57 -2.43 -15.14 4.38
C TYR A 57 -2.98 -16.46 3.84
N LYS A 58 -3.66 -17.26 4.67
CA LYS A 58 -4.34 -18.46 4.18
C LYS A 58 -5.46 -18.14 3.19
N ILE A 59 -6.30 -17.14 3.48
CA ILE A 59 -7.36 -16.67 2.56
C ILE A 59 -6.75 -16.21 1.23
N ILE A 60 -5.68 -15.42 1.30
CA ILE A 60 -4.99 -14.94 0.09
C ILE A 60 -4.37 -16.10 -0.68
N ALA A 61 -3.75 -17.06 0.01
CA ALA A 61 -3.09 -18.21 -0.59
C ALA A 61 -4.06 -19.05 -1.43
N ASP A 62 -5.28 -19.26 -0.92
CA ASP A 62 -6.33 -19.97 -1.64
C ASP A 62 -6.86 -19.19 -2.86
N ALA A 63 -6.76 -17.84 -2.84
CA ALA A 63 -7.22 -16.95 -3.90
C ALA A 63 -6.13 -16.55 -4.93
N GLN A 64 -4.95 -17.19 -4.90
CA GLN A 64 -3.86 -16.92 -5.85
C GLN A 64 -4.20 -17.34 -7.28
N ILE A 65 -3.59 -16.66 -8.25
CA ILE A 65 -3.68 -17.00 -9.67
C ILE A 65 -3.23 -18.43 -9.97
N THR A 66 -2.27 -18.95 -9.20
CA THR A 66 -1.82 -20.35 -9.28
C THR A 66 -2.89 -21.37 -8.87
N ASN A 67 -3.92 -20.93 -8.14
CA ASN A 67 -5.10 -21.70 -7.75
C ASN A 67 -6.35 -21.29 -8.56
N GLY A 68 -6.19 -20.54 -9.65
CA GLY A 68 -7.29 -20.03 -10.48
C GLY A 68 -7.99 -18.79 -9.92
N GLY A 69 -7.46 -18.18 -8.87
CA GLY A 69 -7.98 -16.95 -8.28
C GLY A 69 -7.38 -15.67 -8.87
N PRO A 70 -7.76 -14.48 -8.37
CA PRO A 70 -7.31 -13.21 -8.93
C PRO A 70 -5.99 -12.69 -8.36
N ALA A 71 -5.49 -13.21 -7.23
CA ALA A 71 -4.34 -12.61 -6.56
C ALA A 71 -3.02 -12.94 -7.30
N THR A 72 -2.31 -11.89 -7.74
CA THR A 72 -1.07 -11.99 -8.55
C THR A 72 0.17 -11.49 -7.83
N LEU A 73 0.01 -10.73 -6.76
CA LEU A 73 1.08 -10.17 -5.93
C LEU A 73 0.58 -10.08 -4.48
N LEU A 74 1.50 -10.18 -3.53
CA LEU A 74 1.25 -9.88 -2.11
C LEU A 74 2.12 -8.70 -1.68
N LYS A 75 1.54 -7.71 -0.98
CA LYS A 75 2.35 -6.66 -0.34
C LYS A 75 2.68 -7.07 1.09
N ALA A 76 3.97 -7.07 1.45
CA ALA A 76 4.41 -7.29 2.83
C ALA A 76 4.57 -5.95 3.53
N GLU A 77 3.87 -5.79 4.66
CA GLU A 77 3.87 -4.55 5.45
C GLU A 77 3.37 -3.33 4.62
N ASN A 78 3.46 -2.11 5.15
CA ASN A 78 3.05 -0.87 4.51
C ASN A 78 4.00 0.27 4.90
N GLU A 79 4.73 0.85 3.94
CA GLU A 79 5.60 2.01 4.20
C GLU A 79 6.50 1.79 5.41
N TYR A 80 7.17 0.63 5.47
CA TYR A 80 8.15 0.30 6.50
C TYR A 80 9.44 1.09 6.26
N SER A 81 9.37 2.39 6.51
CA SER A 81 10.32 3.39 6.02
C SER A 81 10.66 4.48 7.02
N MET A 82 9.98 4.52 8.17
CA MET A 82 10.20 5.48 9.24
C MET A 82 10.44 4.71 10.53
N PHE A 83 11.58 4.97 11.18
CA PHE A 83 12.05 4.23 12.35
C PHE A 83 12.39 5.22 13.47
N GLU A 84 12.02 4.89 14.71
CA GLU A 84 12.44 5.71 15.86
C GLU A 84 13.96 5.62 16.01
N GLY A 85 14.63 6.77 15.84
CA GLY A 85 16.09 6.83 15.76
C GLY A 85 16.60 6.30 14.43
N GLU A 86 16.61 7.16 13.40
CA GLU A 86 17.02 6.88 12.01
C GLU A 86 18.31 6.05 11.86
N ALA A 87 19.18 6.03 12.89
CA ALA A 87 20.41 5.26 12.95
C ALA A 87 20.23 3.73 12.92
N LEU A 88 19.06 3.17 13.24
CA LEU A 88 18.87 1.71 13.32
C LEU A 88 18.44 1.07 11.98
N GLY A 89 17.89 1.85 11.04
CA GLY A 89 17.34 1.33 9.79
C GLY A 89 16.19 0.33 10.00
N PRO A 90 15.73 -0.36 8.94
CA PRO A 90 14.63 -1.32 9.05
C PRO A 90 15.06 -2.54 9.89
N ASP A 91 14.19 -2.96 10.81
CA ASP A 91 14.30 -4.28 11.43
C ASP A 91 14.04 -5.35 10.37
N ARG A 92 15.14 -5.93 9.86
CA ARG A 92 15.11 -6.93 8.80
C ARG A 92 14.43 -8.23 9.24
N GLN A 93 14.49 -8.55 10.53
CA GLN A 93 13.82 -9.75 11.07
C GLN A 93 12.31 -9.53 11.13
N TYR A 94 11.87 -8.32 11.44
CA TYR A 94 10.44 -7.97 11.41
C TYR A 94 9.85 -8.10 10.00
N MET A 95 10.54 -7.60 8.98
CA MET A 95 10.12 -7.80 7.58
C MET A 95 10.18 -9.27 7.15
N GLN A 96 11.22 -10.01 7.57
CA GLN A 96 11.33 -11.43 7.28
C GLN A 96 10.18 -12.23 7.90
N TYR A 97 9.73 -11.88 9.11
CA TYR A 97 8.59 -12.53 9.76
C TYR A 97 7.34 -12.55 8.86
N PHE A 98 6.99 -11.44 8.21
CA PHE A 98 5.84 -11.41 7.29
C PHE A 98 6.07 -12.26 6.05
N ILE A 99 7.29 -12.24 5.50
CA ILE A 99 7.66 -13.05 4.34
C ILE A 99 7.52 -14.53 4.68
N ASP A 100 8.12 -14.97 5.79
CA ASP A 100 8.08 -16.36 6.23
C ASP A 100 6.64 -16.80 6.51
N LYS A 101 5.85 -15.99 7.24
CA LYS A 101 4.43 -16.28 7.49
C LYS A 101 3.61 -16.41 6.21
N ALA A 102 3.85 -15.54 5.23
CA ALA A 102 3.18 -15.64 3.94
C ALA A 102 3.57 -16.93 3.20
N ARG A 103 4.86 -17.26 3.16
CA ARG A 103 5.36 -18.48 2.52
C ARG A 103 4.84 -19.75 3.21
N ASP A 104 4.85 -19.79 4.54
CA ASP A 104 4.31 -20.88 5.36
C ASP A 104 2.81 -21.11 5.12
N ALA A 105 2.05 -20.03 4.88
CA ALA A 105 0.63 -20.10 4.52
C ALA A 105 0.37 -20.58 3.07
N GLY A 106 1.42 -20.76 2.26
CA GLY A 106 1.34 -21.23 0.87
C GLY A 106 1.32 -20.10 -0.17
N ILE A 107 1.73 -18.88 0.17
CA ILE A 107 1.88 -17.81 -0.81
C ILE A 107 3.07 -18.09 -1.72
N VAL A 108 2.81 -18.23 -3.02
CA VAL A 108 3.81 -18.49 -4.07
C VAL A 108 3.94 -17.33 -5.06
N VAL A 109 2.95 -16.42 -5.11
CA VAL A 109 3.07 -15.20 -5.92
C VAL A 109 4.19 -14.28 -5.39
N PRO A 110 4.73 -13.37 -6.22
CA PRO A 110 5.77 -12.45 -5.78
C PRO A 110 5.29 -11.52 -4.65
N ILE A 111 6.18 -11.29 -3.69
CA ILE A 111 6.00 -10.36 -2.58
C ILE A 111 6.62 -9.01 -2.97
N THR A 112 5.88 -7.93 -2.75
CA THR A 112 6.26 -6.54 -3.07
C THR A 112 6.28 -5.68 -1.82
N SER A 113 7.06 -4.60 -1.83
CA SER A 113 6.99 -3.51 -0.84
C SER A 113 6.32 -2.26 -1.42
N ASN A 114 6.01 -1.30 -0.54
CA ASN A 114 5.75 0.11 -0.88
C ASN A 114 6.51 0.99 0.12
N ASP A 115 7.79 1.22 -0.13
CA ASP A 115 8.60 2.16 0.65
C ASP A 115 8.00 3.59 0.54
N ALA A 116 7.97 4.38 1.62
CA ALA A 116 7.35 5.72 1.61
C ALA A 116 8.04 6.70 0.64
N SER A 117 9.26 6.37 0.22
CA SER A 117 10.06 7.08 -0.77
C SER A 117 11.06 6.09 -1.39
N ASN A 118 11.84 6.53 -2.38
CA ASN A 118 12.82 5.68 -3.04
C ASN A 118 14.10 5.47 -2.18
N ASN A 119 13.96 4.89 -0.98
CA ASN A 119 15.07 4.66 -0.04
C ASN A 119 15.80 3.32 -0.31
N GLY A 120 15.16 2.40 -1.03
CA GLY A 120 15.68 1.06 -1.28
C GLY A 120 15.52 0.09 -0.10
N TYR A 121 14.63 0.40 0.87
CA TYR A 121 14.41 -0.51 1.99
C TYR A 121 13.79 -1.83 1.51
N ASN A 122 14.35 -2.94 1.98
CA ASN A 122 13.93 -4.30 1.64
C ASN A 122 14.01 -4.64 0.14
N ALA A 123 14.77 -3.89 -0.65
CA ALA A 123 14.94 -4.17 -2.07
C ALA A 123 15.66 -5.52 -2.31
N PRO A 124 15.46 -6.17 -3.46
CA PRO A 124 16.24 -7.35 -3.84
C PRO A 124 17.74 -7.11 -3.67
N GLY A 125 18.41 -8.03 -2.98
CA GLY A 125 19.84 -7.93 -2.67
C GLY A 125 20.18 -7.30 -1.31
N THR A 126 19.20 -6.75 -0.56
CA THR A 126 19.47 -6.22 0.79
C THR A 126 19.61 -7.31 1.87
N GLY A 127 19.45 -8.58 1.51
CA GLY A 127 19.59 -9.73 2.41
C GLY A 127 18.27 -10.07 3.13
N LEU A 128 18.36 -10.35 4.43
CA LEU A 128 17.21 -10.71 5.26
C LEU A 128 16.09 -9.65 5.15
N GLY A 129 14.85 -10.10 5.01
CA GLY A 129 13.68 -9.23 4.85
C GLY A 129 13.54 -8.60 3.46
N ALA A 130 14.34 -9.01 2.46
CA ALA A 130 14.20 -8.51 1.10
C ALA A 130 12.96 -9.09 0.40
N VAL A 131 12.21 -8.25 -0.31
CA VAL A 131 11.06 -8.65 -1.13
C VAL A 131 11.48 -9.05 -2.54
N ASP A 132 10.57 -9.67 -3.30
CA ASP A 132 10.84 -10.07 -4.70
C ASP A 132 10.84 -8.87 -5.65
N ILE A 133 9.93 -7.91 -5.41
CA ILE A 133 9.78 -6.70 -6.24
C ILE A 133 9.75 -5.47 -5.34
N TYR A 134 10.79 -4.63 -5.43
CA TYR A 134 10.81 -3.34 -4.75
C TYR A 134 9.79 -2.38 -5.36
N GLY A 135 9.00 -1.72 -4.52
CA GLY A 135 8.13 -0.63 -4.89
C GLY A 135 8.23 0.50 -3.88
N TYR A 136 7.94 1.72 -4.32
CA TYR A 136 7.86 2.89 -3.45
C TYR A 136 6.68 3.76 -3.84
N ASP A 137 6.17 4.51 -2.87
CA ASP A 137 5.05 5.42 -3.01
C ASP A 137 5.56 6.85 -3.27
N GLN A 138 4.71 7.65 -3.91
CA GLN A 138 5.00 9.05 -4.18
C GLN A 138 3.70 9.86 -4.18
N TYR A 139 3.67 10.91 -3.36
CA TYR A 139 2.59 11.90 -3.30
C TYR A 139 3.16 13.31 -3.58
N PRO A 140 3.46 13.63 -4.86
CA PRO A 140 4.22 14.83 -5.23
C PRO A 140 3.58 16.15 -4.79
N ILE A 141 2.25 16.17 -4.68
CA ILE A 141 1.45 17.35 -4.33
C ILE A 141 1.08 17.33 -2.84
N GLY A 142 1.49 16.31 -2.08
CA GLY A 142 1.10 16.13 -0.68
C GLY A 142 -0.39 15.79 -0.49
N VAL A 143 -0.82 15.70 0.77
CA VAL A 143 -2.17 15.26 1.19
C VAL A 143 -2.98 16.39 1.85
N GLY A 144 -2.74 17.65 1.45
CA GLY A 144 -3.38 18.84 2.01
C GLY A 144 -4.32 19.57 1.06
N TRP A 145 -5.17 20.44 1.60
CA TRP A 145 -6.00 21.39 0.84
C TRP A 145 -5.11 22.53 0.32
N TYR A 146 -4.20 22.22 -0.59
CA TYR A 146 -3.48 23.24 -1.33
C TYR A 146 -4.47 24.02 -2.21
N ASN A 147 -4.19 25.29 -2.45
CA ASN A 147 -4.85 26.01 -3.53
C ASN A 147 -4.67 25.19 -4.81
N LEU A 148 -5.77 24.73 -5.41
CA LEU A 148 -5.77 23.85 -6.59
C LEU A 148 -5.03 24.45 -7.80
N CYS A 149 -4.74 25.76 -7.76
CA CYS A 149 -4.04 26.52 -8.78
C CYS A 149 -2.56 26.76 -8.46
N ASP A 150 -2.11 26.54 -7.22
CA ASP A 150 -0.74 26.81 -6.78
C ASP A 150 0.11 25.55 -6.93
N TRP A 151 0.57 25.31 -8.15
CA TRP A 151 1.52 24.24 -8.44
C TRP A 151 2.92 24.66 -7.96
N PRO A 152 3.60 23.85 -7.12
CA PRO A 152 4.98 24.13 -6.74
C PRO A 152 5.86 24.26 -7.99
N ALA A 153 6.57 25.37 -8.10
CA ALA A 153 7.53 25.56 -9.19
C ALA A 153 8.60 24.44 -9.13
N GLY A 154 8.79 23.74 -10.23
CA GLY A 154 9.74 22.62 -10.33
C GLY A 154 9.16 21.24 -10.03
N LEU A 155 7.83 21.10 -9.85
CA LEU A 155 7.18 19.79 -9.79
C LEU A 155 7.31 19.07 -11.15
N GLN A 156 8.28 18.17 -11.26
CA GLN A 156 8.37 17.24 -12.39
C GLN A 156 7.38 16.09 -12.14
N VAL A 157 6.19 16.19 -12.73
CA VAL A 157 5.29 15.04 -12.87
C VAL A 157 5.71 14.29 -14.13
N ASP A 158 6.83 13.60 -14.05
CA ASP A 158 7.16 12.63 -15.08
C ASP A 158 6.17 11.48 -14.93
N LEU A 159 5.28 11.35 -15.91
CA LEU A 159 4.58 10.08 -16.13
C LEU A 159 5.69 9.02 -16.14
N CYS A 160 5.63 8.04 -15.23
CA CYS A 160 6.70 7.06 -15.14
C CYS A 160 6.64 6.15 -16.38
N ILE A 161 7.22 6.61 -17.50
CA ILE A 161 7.20 5.93 -18.81
C ILE A 161 7.94 4.58 -18.73
N ARG A 162 8.78 4.41 -17.71
CA ARG A 162 9.50 3.16 -17.42
C ARG A 162 8.84 2.28 -16.35
N CYS A 163 7.76 2.74 -15.70
CA CYS A 163 7.08 1.92 -14.71
C CYS A 163 6.32 0.79 -15.41
N GLN A 164 6.74 -0.44 -15.16
CA GLN A 164 6.01 -1.63 -15.62
C GLN A 164 4.83 -1.99 -14.70
N LYS A 165 4.81 -1.40 -13.49
CA LYS A 165 3.73 -1.50 -12.50
C LYS A 165 3.46 -0.11 -11.93
N LEU A 166 2.22 0.34 -12.00
CA LEU A 166 1.74 1.58 -11.40
C LEU A 166 0.39 1.29 -10.73
N SER A 167 0.26 1.68 -9.46
CA SER A 167 -1.00 1.63 -8.71
C SER A 167 -1.39 3.05 -8.34
N LEU A 168 -2.64 3.42 -8.57
CA LEU A 168 -3.16 4.74 -8.23
C LEU A 168 -3.94 4.65 -6.92
N TYR A 169 -3.44 5.31 -5.88
CA TYR A 169 -4.14 5.45 -4.60
C TYR A 169 -4.78 6.85 -4.52
N SER A 170 -6.10 7.01 -4.52
CA SER A 170 -7.17 6.00 -4.67
C SER A 170 -7.91 6.14 -6.00
N ILE A 171 -8.26 5.02 -6.63
CA ILE A 171 -9.18 5.01 -7.78
C ILE A 171 -10.62 5.30 -7.33
N GLY A 172 -11.01 4.81 -6.16
CA GLY A 172 -12.24 5.14 -5.43
C GLY A 172 -12.00 4.89 -3.93
N GLY A 173 -12.50 5.75 -3.06
CA GLY A 173 -12.22 5.65 -1.62
C GLY A 173 -13.38 5.07 -0.78
N GLY A 174 -14.63 5.49 -1.02
CA GLY A 174 -15.82 4.95 -0.33
C GLY A 174 -16.17 5.70 0.95
N THR A 175 -16.64 4.98 1.97
CA THR A 175 -17.19 5.55 3.22
C THR A 175 -16.61 4.86 4.45
N ASN A 176 -16.19 5.63 5.45
CA ASN A 176 -15.82 5.17 6.79
C ASN A 176 -17.08 4.88 7.64
N TRP A 177 -17.89 3.91 7.24
CA TRP A 177 -19.11 3.54 7.96
C TRP A 177 -18.78 2.88 9.31
N GLY A 178 -19.73 2.89 10.25
CA GLY A 178 -19.61 2.10 11.49
C GLY A 178 -18.43 2.44 12.40
N ASN A 179 -17.93 3.69 12.38
CA ASN A 179 -16.73 4.12 13.11
C ASN A 179 -15.45 3.37 12.72
N LEU A 180 -15.33 2.93 11.47
CA LEU A 180 -14.12 2.27 10.95
C LEU A 180 -12.95 3.23 10.76
N GLY A 181 -13.21 4.53 10.60
CA GLY A 181 -12.20 5.56 10.37
C GLY A 181 -11.37 5.91 11.60
N TYR A 182 -10.19 6.48 11.37
CA TYR A 182 -9.36 7.11 12.40
C TYR A 182 -10.03 8.38 12.94
N LEU A 183 -9.67 8.79 14.16
CA LEU A 183 -10.35 9.86 14.93
C LEU A 183 -10.45 11.21 14.19
N ASP A 184 -9.47 11.52 13.33
CA ASP A 184 -9.42 12.80 12.60
C ASP A 184 -10.08 12.73 11.21
N PHE A 185 -10.68 11.60 10.84
CA PHE A 185 -11.42 11.44 9.59
C PHE A 185 -12.93 11.52 9.80
N TYR A 186 -13.60 12.18 8.86
CA TYR A 186 -15.05 12.17 8.76
C TYR A 186 -15.55 10.86 8.13
N SER A 187 -16.87 10.70 8.11
CA SER A 187 -17.53 9.52 7.50
C SER A 187 -17.23 9.38 6.01
N SER A 188 -17.17 10.48 5.26
CA SER A 188 -16.84 10.43 3.83
C SER A 188 -15.37 10.09 3.63
N TYR A 189 -15.11 9.15 2.72
CA TYR A 189 -13.78 8.80 2.27
C TYR A 189 -13.69 8.90 0.73
N ASP A 190 -14.38 9.89 0.14
CA ASP A 190 -14.37 10.11 -1.32
C ASP A 190 -12.97 10.42 -1.88
N LEU A 191 -12.13 11.08 -1.08
CA LEU A 191 -10.74 11.47 -1.39
C LEU A 191 -10.58 12.32 -2.67
N GLY A 192 -11.67 12.81 -3.28
CA GLY A 192 -11.61 13.41 -4.60
C GLY A 192 -11.12 12.42 -5.67
N ALA A 193 -11.30 11.11 -5.45
CA ALA A 193 -10.84 10.03 -6.32
C ALA A 193 -11.51 10.08 -7.72
N MET A 194 -11.06 9.22 -8.63
CA MET A 194 -11.61 9.17 -9.99
C MET A 194 -13.07 8.68 -10.01
N ILE A 195 -13.36 7.67 -9.20
CA ILE A 195 -14.69 7.16 -8.92
C ILE A 195 -15.16 7.83 -7.62
N ALA A 196 -16.32 8.48 -7.66
CA ALA A 196 -16.89 9.13 -6.50
C ALA A 196 -17.38 8.11 -5.46
N GLU A 197 -17.61 8.55 -4.22
CA GLU A 197 -18.10 7.73 -3.11
C GLU A 197 -19.42 6.99 -3.43
N ASP A 198 -20.29 7.58 -4.26
CA ASP A 198 -21.54 6.98 -4.73
C ASP A 198 -21.37 6.03 -5.94
N GLY A 199 -20.13 5.81 -6.39
CA GLY A 199 -19.79 4.98 -7.55
C GLY A 199 -19.91 5.69 -8.89
N THR A 200 -20.28 6.98 -8.93
CA THR A 200 -20.38 7.73 -10.19
C THR A 200 -19.00 8.08 -10.78
N VAL A 201 -18.95 8.21 -12.11
CA VAL A 201 -17.72 8.42 -12.89
C VAL A 201 -17.79 9.71 -13.73
N THR A 202 -18.44 10.73 -13.20
CA THR A 202 -18.71 12.01 -13.90
C THR A 202 -17.54 12.98 -13.87
N ARG A 203 -16.54 12.76 -13.00
CA ARG A 203 -15.36 13.62 -12.87
C ARG A 203 -14.46 13.51 -14.10
N GLU A 204 -13.99 14.63 -14.63
CA GLU A 204 -13.14 14.68 -15.83
C GLU A 204 -11.90 13.79 -15.72
N LYS A 205 -11.27 13.75 -14.53
CA LYS A 205 -10.11 12.92 -14.23
C LYS A 205 -10.32 11.41 -14.50
N TYR A 206 -11.56 10.92 -14.42
CA TYR A 206 -11.88 9.53 -14.77
C TYR A 206 -11.71 9.28 -16.27
N SER A 207 -12.24 10.18 -17.11
CA SER A 207 -12.15 10.04 -18.57
C SER A 207 -10.71 10.19 -19.07
N GLU A 208 -9.93 11.06 -18.43
CA GLU A 208 -8.50 11.21 -18.72
C GLU A 208 -7.70 9.95 -18.34
N ALA A 209 -7.85 9.45 -17.11
CA ALA A 209 -7.17 8.24 -16.65
C ALA A 209 -7.52 7.01 -17.51
N LYS A 210 -8.77 6.92 -17.98
CA LYS A 210 -9.20 5.87 -18.92
C LYS A 210 -8.42 5.94 -20.24
N SER A 211 -8.21 7.15 -20.79
CA SER A 211 -7.49 7.33 -22.05
C SER A 211 -6.02 6.90 -21.90
N GLN A 212 -5.36 7.30 -20.83
CA GLN A 212 -3.99 6.87 -20.51
C GLN A 212 -3.91 5.35 -20.29
N GLY A 213 -4.83 4.77 -19.53
CA GLY A 213 -4.87 3.32 -19.28
C GLY A 213 -5.05 2.50 -20.57
N GLN A 214 -5.92 2.95 -21.49
CA GLN A 214 -6.07 2.29 -22.79
C GLN A 214 -4.81 2.40 -23.66
N PHE A 215 -4.16 3.57 -23.66
CA PHE A 215 -2.88 3.75 -24.33
C PHE A 215 -1.82 2.78 -23.80
N PHE A 216 -1.63 2.69 -22.48
CA PHE A 216 -0.64 1.80 -21.89
C PHE A 216 -0.94 0.33 -22.16
N LYS A 217 -2.21 -0.08 -22.12
CA LYS A 217 -2.62 -1.46 -22.41
C LYS A 217 -2.16 -1.92 -23.80
N VAL A 218 -2.21 -1.04 -24.81
CA VAL A 218 -1.79 -1.37 -26.18
C VAL A 218 -0.31 -1.10 -26.41
N ALA A 219 0.25 -0.03 -25.84
CA ALA A 219 1.64 0.37 -26.05
C ALA A 219 2.64 -0.53 -25.31
N LEU A 220 2.32 -0.95 -24.08
CA LEU A 220 3.15 -1.89 -23.30
C LEU A 220 3.21 -3.26 -23.99
N ALA A 221 2.15 -3.64 -24.71
CA ALA A 221 2.11 -4.87 -25.48
C ALA A 221 2.99 -4.84 -26.75
N THR A 222 3.43 -3.65 -27.20
CA THR A 222 4.13 -3.51 -28.50
C THR A 222 5.55 -2.94 -28.45
N THR A 223 6.00 -2.25 -27.39
CA THR A 223 7.15 -1.32 -27.63
C THR A 223 8.16 -1.04 -26.51
N LEU A 224 8.09 -1.61 -25.30
CA LEU A 224 8.96 -1.13 -24.20
C LEU A 224 10.26 -1.90 -23.92
N HIS A 225 10.57 -2.96 -24.68
CA HIS A 225 11.85 -3.68 -24.49
C HIS A 225 13.06 -3.01 -25.18
N ASP A 226 12.86 -2.16 -26.19
CA ASP A 226 13.96 -1.57 -27.01
C ASP A 226 14.15 -0.05 -26.85
N LEU A 227 13.20 0.69 -26.28
CA LEU A 227 13.30 2.14 -26.12
C LEU A 227 14.16 2.58 -24.92
N SER A 228 14.52 1.66 -24.00
CA SER A 228 15.27 2.00 -22.79
C SER A 228 16.70 2.50 -23.05
N ASN A 229 17.27 2.18 -24.22
CA ASN A 229 18.67 2.49 -24.54
C ASN A 229 18.86 3.67 -25.50
N GLN A 230 17.79 4.28 -26.04
CA GLN A 230 17.91 5.33 -27.06
C GLN A 230 17.43 6.72 -26.64
N ILE A 231 16.72 6.85 -25.52
CA ILE A 231 16.23 8.15 -25.04
C ILE A 231 17.07 8.59 -23.83
N GLN A 232 18.17 9.30 -24.11
CA GLN A 232 18.77 10.21 -23.13
C GLN A 232 17.80 11.38 -22.93
N PRO A 233 17.51 11.82 -21.69
CA PRO A 233 16.67 12.98 -21.45
C PRO A 233 17.40 14.22 -21.98
N ARG A 234 17.06 14.66 -23.19
CA ARG A 234 17.44 16.01 -23.63
C ARG A 234 16.55 16.97 -22.85
N CYS A 235 17.18 17.63 -21.89
CA CYS A 235 16.68 18.84 -21.25
C CYS A 235 16.10 19.76 -22.33
N CYS A 236 14.91 20.31 -22.07
CA CYS A 236 14.17 21.27 -22.90
C CYS A 236 13.42 20.69 -24.10
N LEU A 237 12.12 20.41 -23.92
CA LEU A 237 10.99 20.74 -24.82
C LEU A 237 9.76 19.87 -24.47
N LEU A 238 9.02 20.27 -23.44
CA LEU A 238 7.66 19.77 -23.18
C LEU A 238 6.76 20.99 -23.00
N HIS A 239 6.55 21.74 -24.08
CA HIS A 239 5.55 22.80 -24.13
C HIS A 239 4.36 22.48 -25.04
N ASP A 240 4.37 21.39 -25.82
CA ASP A 240 3.28 21.10 -26.74
C ASP A 240 3.01 19.59 -26.86
N ILE A 241 2.15 19.05 -26.00
CA ILE A 241 1.40 17.83 -26.33
C ILE A 241 0.09 18.28 -26.99
N HIS A 242 0.14 18.48 -28.30
CA HIS A 242 -1.08 18.56 -29.10
C HIS A 242 -1.66 17.15 -29.24
N VAL A 243 -2.75 16.88 -28.53
CA VAL A 243 -3.62 15.72 -28.81
C VAL A 243 -4.14 15.90 -30.25
N TYR A 244 -3.66 15.07 -31.17
CA TYR A 244 -4.11 15.06 -32.57
C TYR A 244 -5.61 14.75 -32.62
N ARG A 245 -6.43 15.80 -32.68
CA ARG A 245 -7.84 15.71 -33.03
C ARG A 245 -7.91 15.41 -34.53
N ARG A 246 -8.20 14.16 -34.90
CA ARG A 246 -8.45 13.77 -36.29
C ARG A 246 -9.74 14.43 -36.78
N VAL A 247 -9.63 15.60 -37.41
CA VAL A 247 -10.70 16.18 -38.21
C VAL A 247 -10.81 15.31 -39.48
N ARG A 248 -11.94 14.64 -39.65
CA ARG A 248 -12.27 13.96 -40.92
C ARG A 248 -12.65 15.04 -41.93
N TYR A 249 -12.08 14.96 -43.13
CA TYR A 249 -12.59 15.65 -44.32
C TYR A 249 -13.92 15.03 -44.74
#